data_AF-A0A087L2L4-F1
#
_entry.id   AF-A0A087L2L4-F1
#
_cell.length_a   1.000
_cell.length_b   1.000
_cell.length_c   1.000
_cell.angle_alpha   90.00
_cell.angle_beta   90.00
_cell.angle_gamma   90.00
#
_symmetry.space_group_name_H-M   'P 1'
#
loop_
_entity.id
_entity.type
_entity.pdbx_description
1 polymer ?
#
loop_
_entity_poly.entity_id
_entity_poly.type
_entity_poly.pdbx_seq_one_letter_code
_entity_poly.pdbx_strand_id
1 'polypeptide(L)'
;MSVMSVRLSDDLSAQLEALAKTTGRTKSFLAAQAIRDFLNREAWQVAEIQQAITEADNGDFASDAEMTARFKRMGVIDHDGN
;
A
#
# COMPACT_ATOMS: atom_id res chain seq x y z
N MET A 1 -14.94 -8.92 -21.34
CA MET A 1 -15.17 -8.72 -19.88
C MET A 1 -14.88 -10.03 -19.18
N SER A 2 -14.10 -10.01 -18.10
CA SER A 2 -13.91 -11.17 -17.24
C SER A 2 -14.90 -11.09 -16.07
N VAL A 3 -15.43 -12.23 -15.65
CA VAL A 3 -16.36 -12.35 -14.51
C VAL A 3 -15.72 -13.27 -13.48
N MET A 4 -15.72 -12.85 -12.22
CA MET A 4 -15.33 -13.70 -11.09
C MET A 4 -16.52 -13.86 -10.15
N SER A 5 -16.68 -15.05 -9.57
CA SER A 5 -17.62 -15.28 -8.48
C SER A 5 -16.84 -15.25 -7.17
N VAL A 6 -17.26 -14.39 -6.23
CA VAL A 6 -16.65 -14.25 -4.91
C VAL A 6 -17.64 -14.71 -3.86
N ARG A 7 -17.21 -15.59 -2.94
CA ARG A 7 -18.01 -15.96 -1.78
C ARG A 7 -17.84 -14.89 -0.70
N LEU A 8 -18.96 -14.35 -0.23
CA LEU A 8 -19.00 -13.42 0.90
C LEU A 8 -19.64 -14.12 2.10
N SER A 9 -19.24 -13.73 3.31
CA SER A 9 -20.02 -14.08 4.51
C SER A 9 -21.37 -13.38 4.47
N ASP A 10 -22.36 -13.93 5.19
CA ASP A 10 -23.72 -13.36 5.22
C ASP A 10 -23.71 -11.91 5.73
N ASP A 11 -22.91 -11.64 6.78
CA ASP A 11 -22.73 -10.31 7.34
C ASP A 11 -22.16 -9.30 6.32
N LEU A 12 -21.08 -9.67 5.61
CA LEU A 12 -20.48 -8.79 4.61
C LEU A 12 -21.42 -8.55 3.42
N SER A 13 -22.17 -9.57 3.01
CA SER A 13 -23.19 -9.44 1.97
C SER A 13 -24.30 -8.47 2.38
N ALA A 14 -24.76 -8.54 3.64
CA ALA A 14 -25.77 -7.63 4.17
C ALA A 14 -25.27 -6.18 4.23
N GLN A 15 -24.03 -5.96 4.68
CA GLN A 15 -23.40 -4.63 4.70
C GLN A 15 -23.27 -4.04 3.29
N LEU A 16 -22.81 -4.83 2.31
CA LEU A 16 -22.70 -4.41 0.92
C LEU A 16 -24.06 -4.05 0.33
N GLU A 17 -25.10 -4.82 0.67
CA GLU A 17 -26.46 -4.54 0.23
C GLU A 17 -27.04 -3.25 0.82
N ALA A 18 -26.83 -3.01 2.11
CA ALA A 18 -27.24 -1.76 2.75
C ALA A 18 -26.55 -0.55 2.11
N LEU A 19 -25.23 -0.65 1.88
CA LEU A 19 -24.46 0.41 1.24
C LEU A 19 -24.94 0.66 -0.20
N ALA A 20 -25.21 -0.40 -0.97
CA ALA A 20 -25.78 -0.29 -2.31
C ALA A 20 -27.10 0.48 -2.31
N LYS A 21 -28.01 0.16 -1.39
CA LYS A 21 -29.31 0.84 -1.24
C LYS A 21 -29.14 2.32 -0.90
N THR A 22 -28.31 2.65 0.08
CA THR A 22 -28.09 4.04 0.51
C THR A 22 -27.41 4.89 -0.55
N THR A 23 -26.48 4.31 -1.32
CA THR A 23 -25.72 5.05 -2.36
C THR A 23 -26.40 5.06 -3.73
N GLY A 24 -27.48 4.30 -3.92
CA GLY A 24 -28.13 4.11 -5.23
C GLY A 24 -27.26 3.38 -6.25
N ARG A 25 -26.25 2.62 -5.80
CA ARG A 25 -25.31 1.87 -6.66
C ARG A 25 -25.61 0.38 -6.64
N THR A 26 -25.16 -0.33 -7.66
CA THR A 26 -25.27 -1.80 -7.67
C THR A 26 -24.19 -2.44 -6.80
N LYS A 27 -24.47 -3.62 -6.24
CA LYS A 27 -23.49 -4.40 -5.47
C LYS A 27 -22.22 -4.67 -6.29
N SER A 28 -22.37 -5.01 -7.57
CA SER A 28 -21.24 -5.26 -8.47
C SER A 28 -20.39 -4.00 -8.73
N PHE A 29 -21.01 -2.82 -8.83
CA PHE A 29 -20.27 -1.56 -8.96
C PHE A 29 -19.40 -1.30 -7.73
N LEU A 30 -19.99 -1.41 -6.53
CA LEU A 30 -19.28 -1.20 -5.27
C LEU A 30 -18.17 -2.23 -5.03
N ALA A 31 -18.42 -3.50 -5.36
CA ALA A 31 -17.40 -4.55 -5.29
C ALA A 31 -16.22 -4.26 -6.24
N ALA A 32 -16.50 -3.88 -7.49
CA ALA A 32 -15.44 -3.52 -8.44
C ALA A 32 -14.68 -2.27 -8.01
N GLN A 33 -15.36 -1.29 -7.41
CA GLN A 33 -14.73 -0.10 -6.84
C GLN A 33 -13.79 -0.48 -5.68
N ALA A 34 -14.26 -1.28 -4.71
CA ALA A 34 -13.46 -1.70 -3.58
C ALA A 34 -12.20 -2.48 -4.00
N ILE A 35 -12.32 -3.36 -5.00
CA ILE A 35 -11.16 -4.09 -5.57
C ILE A 35 -10.19 -3.11 -6.23
N ARG A 36 -10.66 -2.14 -7.02
CA ARG A 36 -9.80 -1.13 -7.64
C ARG A 36 -9.05 -0.31 -6.59
N ASP A 37 -9.76 0.14 -5.57
CA ASP A 37 -9.17 0.95 -4.51
C ASP A 37 -8.15 0.14 -3.70
N PHE A 38 -8.42 -1.15 -3.46
CA PHE A 38 -7.45 -2.06 -2.85
C PHE A 38 -6.20 -2.21 -3.73
N LEU A 39 -6.35 -2.55 -5.01
CA LEU A 39 -5.22 -2.70 -5.92
C LEU A 39 -4.39 -1.42 -6.01
N ASN A 40 -5.01 -0.25 -6.11
CA ASN A 40 -4.29 1.02 -6.15
C ASN A 40 -3.48 1.28 -4.88
N ARG A 41 -4.01 0.90 -3.70
CA ARG A 41 -3.31 1.04 -2.41
C ARG A 41 -2.15 0.06 -2.26
N GLU A 42 -2.26 -1.15 -2.79
CA GLU A 42 -1.22 -2.17 -2.63
C GLU A 42 -0.16 -2.11 -3.75
N ALA A 43 -0.56 -1.71 -4.96
CA ALA A 43 0.32 -1.75 -6.14
C ALA A 43 1.56 -0.86 -5.98
N TRP A 44 1.43 0.33 -5.37
CA TRP A 44 2.59 1.20 -5.15
C TRP A 44 3.58 0.57 -4.17
N GLN A 45 3.12 -0.09 -3.11
CA GLN A 45 4.00 -0.72 -2.12
C GLN A 45 4.78 -1.87 -2.74
N VAL A 46 4.10 -2.72 -3.51
CA VAL A 46 4.74 -3.84 -4.20
C VAL A 46 5.77 -3.34 -5.20
N ALA A 47 5.45 -2.29 -5.97
CA ALA A 47 6.37 -1.69 -6.92
C ALA A 47 7.61 -1.11 -6.23
N GLU A 48 7.45 -0.34 -5.15
CA GLU A 48 8.55 0.24 -4.38
C GLU A 48 9.45 -0.83 -3.75
N ILE A 49 8.86 -1.89 -3.16
CA ILE A 49 9.64 -3.00 -2.60
C ILE A 49 10.45 -3.69 -3.69
N GLN A 50 9.84 -3.95 -4.85
CA GLN A 50 10.53 -4.61 -5.96
C GLN A 50 11.66 -3.74 -6.54
N GLN A 51 11.44 -2.42 -6.60
CA GLN A 51 12.47 -1.47 -7.00
C GLN A 51 13.62 -1.43 -5.98
N ALA A 52 13.32 -1.30 -4.69
CA ALA A 52 14.32 -1.29 -3.63
C ALA A 52 15.17 -2.57 -3.59
N ILE A 53 14.57 -3.74 -3.86
CA ILE A 53 15.30 -5.00 -4.03
C ILE A 53 16.26 -4.91 -5.22
N THR A 54 15.81 -4.35 -6.35
CA THR A 54 16.65 -4.20 -7.55
C THR A 54 17.82 -3.23 -7.31
N GLU A 55 17.58 -2.11 -6.63
CA GLU A 55 18.62 -1.16 -6.23
C GLU A 55 19.64 -1.81 -5.29
N ALA A 56 19.17 -2.56 -4.30
CA ALA A 56 20.02 -3.33 -3.38
C ALA A 56 20.87 -4.39 -4.09
N ASP A 57 20.28 -5.14 -5.02
CA ASP A 57 20.99 -6.14 -5.84
C ASP A 57 22.07 -5.49 -6.73
N ASN A 58 21.84 -4.24 -7.16
CA ASN A 58 22.81 -3.44 -7.91
C ASN A 58 23.85 -2.75 -7.01
N GLY A 59 23.76 -2.89 -5.68
CA GLY A 59 24.64 -2.25 -4.73
C GLY A 59 24.41 -0.74 -4.57
N ASP A 60 23.25 -0.24 -5.01
CA ASP A 60 22.86 1.17 -4.91
C ASP A 60 22.40 1.51 -3.48
N PHE A 61 23.34 1.44 -2.55
CA PHE A 61 23.15 1.83 -1.17
C PHE A 61 23.76 3.21 -0.92
N ALA A 62 23.13 3.97 -0.03
CA ALA A 62 23.73 5.19 0.48
C ALA A 62 25.08 4.89 1.13
N SER A 63 26.07 5.74 0.86
CA SER A 63 27.38 5.67 1.49
C SER A 63 27.30 6.01 2.98
N ASP A 64 28.31 5.58 3.75
CA ASP A 64 28.42 5.88 5.18
C ASP A 64 28.36 7.39 5.48
N ALA A 65 28.92 8.21 4.59
CA ALA A 65 28.92 9.66 4.71
C ALA A 65 27.51 10.26 4.54
N GLU A 66 26.74 9.76 3.58
CA GLU A 66 25.35 10.16 3.34
C GLU A 66 24.45 9.73 4.51
N MET A 67 24.65 8.52 5.02
CA MET A 67 23.92 8.01 6.18
C MET A 67 24.23 8.85 7.44
N THR A 68 25.49 9.19 7.67
CA THR A 68 25.91 10.06 8.78
C THR A 68 25.28 11.45 8.68
N ALA A 69 25.29 12.05 7.49
CA ALA A 69 24.66 13.36 7.27
C ALA A 69 23.14 13.32 7.48
N ARG A 70 22.48 12.23 7.07
CA ARG A 70 21.04 12.00 7.27
C ARG A 70 20.70 11.88 8.75
N PHE A 71 21.46 11.08 9.50
CA PHE A 71 21.23 10.90 10.93
C PHE A 71 21.49 12.15 11.77
N LYS A 72 22.50 12.95 11.41
CA LYS A 72 22.71 14.29 12.02
C LYS A 72 21.51 15.21 11.79
N ARG A 73 20.96 15.23 10.57
CA ARG A 73 19.77 16.03 10.25
C ARG A 73 18.52 15.59 11.03
N MET A 74 18.42 14.29 11.33
CA MET A 74 17.33 13.72 12.11
C MET A 74 17.51 13.85 13.63
N GLY A 75 18.64 14.39 14.11
CA GLY A 75 18.93 14.52 15.55
C GLY A 75 19.17 13.18 16.25
N VAL A 76 19.49 12.12 15.49
CA VAL A 76 19.73 10.76 16.04
C VAL A 76 21.19 10.57 16.45
N ILE A 77 22.09 11.42 15.93
CA ILE A 77 23.51 11.46 16.31
C ILE A 77 23.80 12.87 16.83
N ASP A 78 23.61 13.07 18.13
CA ASP A 78 24.24 14.16 18.87
C ASP A 78 25.68 13.76 19.14
N HIS A 79 26.62 14.57 18.64
CA HIS A 79 28.01 14.44 19.02
C HIS A 79 28.17 15.09 20.39
N ASP A 80 27.97 14.33 21.46
CA ASP A 80 28.45 14.70 22.81
C ASP A 80 28.84 13.43 23.58
N GLY A 81 30.15 13.21 23.65
CA GLY A 81 30.77 12.05 24.30
C GLY A 81 32.29 12.09 24.28
N ASN A 82 32.88 13.27 24.52
CA ASN A 82 34.16 13.43 25.22
C ASN A 82 34.27 14.86 25.77
#